data_AF-Q9FKC7-F1
#
_entry.id   AF-Q9FKC7-F1
#
_cell.length_a   1.000
_cell.length_b   1.000
_cell.length_c   1.000
_cell.angle_alpha   90.00
_cell.angle_beta   90.00
_cell.angle_gamma   90.00
#
_symmetry.space_group_name_H-M   'P 1'
#
loop_
_entity.id
_entity.type
_entity.pdbx_description
1 polymer ?
#
loop_
_entity_poly.entity_id
_entity_poly.type
_entity_poly.pdbx_seq_one_letter_code
_entity_poly.pdbx_strand_id
1 'polypeptide(L)'
;MGFSMARAAWALHHSGNSSLEAAVNWIIDHENESQFENMPLVEFNIEIESPNPSDDTAETSHARAKELSEQARKLREEQETKREREREKERIRAGKELMETKRIAEENERKRNIALRKAEKDEEKKAREKIMLKVNADKLERKRRLGLPTETESASTSNPVSPLDPKRIVMSSPSVVSKAEEMRECLRSLRRNHKDEDPRITRRVFETLLTIVRNVAKKPDEERYRRIRLKNRLFHERVGRYKEGIEFMELCGFKRVEGSEFLSLSKRDSDINRLRDAAFLLNSASANPFFGLLSTEAERP
;
A
#
# COMPACT_ATOMS: atom_id res chain seq x y z
N MET A 1 -10.89 40.72 58.20
CA MET A 1 -9.43 40.57 58.26
C MET A 1 -8.79 41.17 59.51
N GLY A 2 -9.51 41.96 60.33
CA GLY A 2 -9.09 42.27 61.72
C GLY A 2 -8.02 43.35 61.90
N PHE A 3 -7.33 43.78 60.84
CA PHE A 3 -6.34 44.87 60.86
C PHE A 3 -6.89 46.22 60.40
N SER A 4 -6.22 47.31 60.77
CA SER A 4 -6.59 48.68 60.39
C SER A 4 -6.34 48.97 58.90
N MET A 5 -7.06 49.95 58.35
CA MET A 5 -6.93 50.35 56.94
C MET A 5 -5.53 50.88 56.61
N ALA A 6 -4.87 51.55 57.56
CA ALA A 6 -3.50 52.01 57.44
C ALA A 6 -2.52 50.84 57.26
N ARG A 7 -2.67 49.79 58.08
CA ARG A 7 -1.82 48.60 58.01
C ARG A 7 -2.00 47.84 56.69
N ALA A 8 -3.23 47.79 56.19
CA ALA A 8 -3.53 47.26 54.85
C ALA A 8 -2.84 48.07 53.73
N ALA A 9 -2.85 49.39 53.83
CA ALA A 9 -2.21 50.28 52.84
C ALA A 9 -0.69 50.12 52.82
N TRP A 10 -0.05 50.06 54.00
CA TRP A 10 1.38 49.78 54.11
C TRP A 10 1.76 48.41 53.54
N ALA A 11 0.94 47.38 53.83
CA ALA A 11 1.16 46.04 53.31
C ALA A 11 1.08 45.98 51.79
N LEU A 12 0.12 46.66 51.19
CA LEU A 12 -0.02 46.77 49.74
C LEU A 12 1.17 47.51 49.12
N HIS A 13 1.59 48.62 49.75
CA HIS A 13 2.76 49.38 49.30
C HIS A 13 4.05 48.55 49.33
N HIS A 14 4.34 47.84 50.44
CA HIS A 14 5.56 47.05 50.58
C HIS A 14 5.54 45.71 49.84
N SER A 15 4.37 45.09 49.66
CA SER A 15 4.21 43.90 48.82
C SER A 15 4.18 44.20 47.32
N GLY A 16 4.24 45.48 46.93
CA GLY A 16 4.22 45.92 45.54
C GLY A 16 2.95 45.56 44.78
N ASN A 17 1.82 45.40 45.48
CA ASN A 17 0.55 44.92 44.92
C ASN A 17 0.66 43.61 44.11
N SER A 18 1.63 42.75 44.44
CA SER A 18 1.93 41.55 43.66
C SER A 18 0.90 40.42 43.83
N SER A 19 0.43 40.18 45.05
CA SER A 19 -0.61 39.18 45.35
C SER A 19 -1.21 39.42 46.74
N LEU A 20 -2.42 38.90 46.98
CA LEU A 20 -3.10 39.00 48.26
C LEU A 20 -2.31 38.31 49.39
N GLU A 21 -1.74 37.14 49.12
CA GLU A 21 -0.99 36.35 50.09
C GLU A 21 0.30 37.06 50.52
N ALA A 22 0.99 37.74 49.59
CA ALA A 22 2.17 38.54 49.91
C ALA A 22 1.84 39.72 50.83
N ALA A 23 0.70 40.38 50.62
CA ALA A 23 0.23 41.46 51.49
C ALA A 23 -0.13 40.94 52.89
N VAL A 24 -0.77 39.78 52.98
CA VAL A 24 -1.12 39.16 54.27
C VAL A 24 0.13 38.74 55.05
N ASN A 25 1.11 38.12 54.40
CA ASN A 25 2.37 37.75 55.05
C ASN A 25 3.12 38.96 55.61
N TRP A 26 3.15 40.07 54.87
CA TRP A 26 3.78 41.30 55.36
C TRP A 26 3.08 41.86 56.62
N ILE A 27 1.74 41.79 56.68
CA ILE A 27 0.98 42.24 57.87
C ILE A 27 1.31 41.39 59.09
N ILE A 28 1.46 40.07 58.91
CA ILE A 28 1.81 39.14 59.99
C ILE A 28 3.21 39.43 60.52
N ASP A 29 4.18 39.64 59.62
CA ASP A 29 5.57 39.91 59.99
C ASP A 29 5.74 41.24 60.77
N HIS A 30 4.78 42.18 60.64
CA HIS A 30 4.84 43.52 61.25
C HIS A 30 3.65 43.80 62.20
N GLU A 31 3.00 42.75 62.72
CA GLU A 31 1.77 42.85 63.53
C GLU A 31 1.97 43.65 64.84
N ASN A 32 3.16 43.59 65.43
CA ASN A 32 3.51 44.25 66.69
C ASN A 32 4.06 45.69 66.53
N GLU A 33 4.20 46.16 65.30
CA GLU A 33 4.77 47.48 65.03
C GLU A 33 3.65 48.52 64.91
N SER A 34 3.50 49.33 65.97
CA SER A 34 2.49 50.40 66.06
C SER A 34 2.78 51.60 65.15
N GLN A 35 3.97 51.66 64.54
CA GLN A 35 4.33 52.67 63.55
C GLN A 35 3.49 52.59 62.26
N PHE A 36 2.85 51.44 62.00
CA PHE A 36 2.03 51.21 60.80
C PHE A 36 0.52 51.30 61.05
N GLU A 37 0.09 51.74 62.24
CA GLU A 37 -1.32 52.02 62.54
C GLU A 37 -1.77 53.39 62.00
N ASN A 38 -0.81 54.28 61.68
CA ASN A 38 -1.10 55.57 61.08
C ASN A 38 -1.04 55.49 59.56
N MET A 39 -2.02 56.13 58.92
CA MET A 39 -2.14 56.17 57.46
C MET A 39 -0.85 56.74 56.86
N PRO A 40 -0.21 56.07 55.89
CA PRO A 40 0.88 56.68 55.14
C PRO A 40 0.33 57.89 54.39
N LEU A 41 0.59 59.10 54.91
CA LEU A 41 0.40 60.33 54.15
C LEU A 41 1.54 60.40 53.15
N VAL A 42 1.37 59.74 52.01
CA VAL A 42 2.15 60.09 50.83
C VAL A 42 1.35 61.18 50.12
N GLU A 43 1.70 62.43 50.40
CA GLU A 43 1.35 63.56 49.54
C GLU A 43 2.14 63.40 48.25
N PHE A 44 1.72 62.46 47.41
CA PHE A 44 1.99 62.60 46.00
C PHE A 44 1.15 63.79 45.56
N ASN A 45 1.82 64.93 45.37
CA ASN A 45 1.32 65.99 44.52
C ASN A 45 1.34 65.43 43.09
N ILE A 46 0.42 64.50 42.81
CA ILE A 46 0.01 64.24 41.45
C ILE A 46 -0.62 65.56 41.07
N GLU A 47 0.10 66.34 40.27
CA GLU A 47 -0.55 67.25 39.34
C GLU A 47 -1.45 66.38 38.48
N ILE A 48 -2.61 66.03 39.02
CA ILE A 48 -3.78 65.78 38.23
C ILE A 48 -4.09 67.18 37.73
N GLU A 49 -3.41 67.54 36.65
CA GLU A 49 -3.93 68.46 35.67
C GLU A 49 -5.30 67.87 35.31
N SER A 50 -6.29 68.24 36.12
CA SER A 50 -7.69 68.14 35.77
C SER A 50 -7.72 68.88 34.45
N PRO A 51 -7.92 68.20 33.31
CA PRO A 51 -7.79 68.88 32.04
C PRO A 51 -8.76 70.03 32.09
N ASN A 52 -8.24 71.26 32.00
CA ASN A 52 -9.08 72.39 31.74
C ASN A 52 -9.97 71.99 30.55
N PRO A 53 -11.31 72.12 30.61
CA PRO A 53 -12.23 71.62 29.59
C PRO A 53 -12.18 72.41 28.27
N SER A 54 -11.04 73.00 27.96
CA SER A 54 -10.79 73.88 26.83
C SER A 54 -9.33 73.71 26.45
N ASP A 55 -9.09 72.74 25.55
CA ASP A 55 -8.04 72.72 24.51
C ASP A 55 -7.48 71.31 24.19
N ASP A 56 -8.12 70.23 24.66
CA ASP A 56 -8.30 69.06 23.81
C ASP A 56 -9.71 69.17 23.23
N THR A 57 -9.83 69.75 22.02
CA THR A 57 -11.09 69.79 21.27
C THR A 57 -11.68 68.37 21.32
N ALA A 58 -12.94 68.20 21.72
CA ALA A 58 -13.59 66.88 21.74
C ALA A 58 -13.36 66.11 20.41
N GLU A 59 -13.18 66.85 19.33
CA GLU A 59 -12.77 66.38 18.02
C GLU A 59 -11.41 65.65 17.95
N THR A 60 -10.36 66.10 18.63
CA THR A 60 -9.02 65.45 18.62
C THR A 60 -9.01 64.16 19.45
N SER A 61 -9.71 64.14 20.58
CA SER A 61 -9.86 62.94 21.42
C SER A 61 -10.73 61.89 20.74
N HIS A 62 -11.84 62.29 20.11
CA HIS A 62 -12.64 61.41 19.26
C HIS A 62 -11.85 60.89 18.05
N ALA A 63 -10.95 61.69 17.46
CA ALA A 63 -10.08 61.24 16.37
C ALA A 63 -9.08 60.16 16.83
N ARG A 64 -8.36 60.38 17.95
CA ARG A 64 -7.43 59.37 18.51
C ARG A 64 -8.17 58.08 18.94
N ALA A 65 -9.37 58.19 19.50
CA ALA A 65 -10.19 57.04 19.86
C ALA A 65 -10.66 56.24 18.63
N LYS A 66 -11.04 56.92 17.54
CA LYS A 66 -11.37 56.27 16.26
C LYS A 66 -10.16 55.58 15.66
N GLU A 67 -8.99 56.21 15.69
CA GLU A 67 -7.75 55.62 15.18
C GLU A 67 -7.35 54.36 15.96
N LEU A 68 -7.40 54.38 17.30
CA LEU A 68 -7.15 53.20 18.14
C LEU A 68 -8.18 52.08 17.86
N SER A 69 -9.45 52.43 17.64
CA SER A 69 -10.49 51.47 17.29
C SER A 69 -10.25 50.85 15.91
N GLU A 70 -9.79 51.63 14.93
CA GLU A 70 -9.45 51.12 13.59
C GLU A 70 -8.20 50.26 13.61
N GLN A 71 -7.17 50.63 14.37
CA GLN A 71 -5.98 49.82 14.59
C GLN A 71 -6.34 48.49 15.27
N ALA A 72 -7.22 48.50 16.28
CA ALA A 72 -7.73 47.30 16.92
C ALA A 72 -8.54 46.42 15.96
N ARG A 73 -9.34 47.02 15.06
CA ARG A 73 -10.09 46.29 14.04
C ARG A 73 -9.16 45.61 13.03
N LYS A 74 -8.16 46.33 12.53
CA LYS A 74 -7.13 45.80 11.61
C LYS A 74 -6.34 44.66 12.25
N LEU A 75 -5.95 44.80 13.52
CA LEU A 75 -5.24 43.74 14.25
C LEU A 75 -6.10 42.49 14.43
N ARG A 76 -7.40 42.64 14.74
CA ARG A 76 -8.34 41.50 14.85
C ARG A 76 -8.53 40.80 13.50
N GLU A 77 -8.70 41.56 12.43
CA GLU A 77 -8.86 41.04 11.07
C GLU A 77 -7.58 40.30 10.60
N GLU A 78 -6.40 40.84 10.87
CA GLU A 78 -5.13 40.15 10.60
C GLU A 78 -4.96 38.87 11.43
N GLN A 79 -5.40 38.86 12.69
CA GLN A 79 -5.38 37.66 13.52
C GLN A 79 -6.36 36.61 13.03
N GLU A 80 -7.58 36.99 12.62
CA GLU A 80 -8.57 36.07 12.07
C GLU A 80 -8.10 35.45 10.75
N THR A 81 -7.58 36.26 9.83
CA THR A 81 -7.01 35.73 8.56
C THR A 81 -5.80 34.82 8.80
N LYS A 82 -4.96 35.07 9.81
CA LYS A 82 -3.88 34.14 10.21
C LYS A 82 -4.45 32.84 10.76
N ARG A 83 -5.45 32.88 11.65
CA ARG A 83 -6.11 31.69 12.20
C ARG A 83 -6.82 30.87 11.13
N GLU A 84 -7.46 31.51 10.15
CA GLU A 84 -8.10 30.82 9.03
C GLU A 84 -7.05 30.10 8.15
N ARG A 85 -5.92 30.76 7.85
CA ARG A 85 -4.81 30.11 7.14
C ARG A 85 -4.23 28.94 7.92
N GLU A 86 -4.19 29.01 9.25
CA GLU A 86 -3.73 27.90 10.10
C GLU A 86 -4.70 26.72 10.09
N ARG A 87 -6.01 26.96 10.24
CA ARG A 87 -7.05 25.93 10.14
C ARG A 87 -7.02 25.23 8.78
N GLU A 88 -6.86 26.00 7.70
CA GLU A 88 -6.77 25.44 6.34
C GLU A 88 -5.50 24.59 6.16
N LYS A 89 -4.36 25.04 6.69
CA LYS A 89 -3.12 24.25 6.72
C LYS A 89 -3.27 22.97 7.56
N GLU A 90 -4.01 23.01 8.66
CA GLU A 90 -4.29 21.83 9.49
C GLU A 90 -5.20 20.83 8.78
N ARG A 91 -6.23 21.29 8.08
CA ARG A 91 -7.07 20.43 7.24
C ARG A 91 -6.24 19.68 6.19
N ILE A 92 -5.34 20.38 5.51
CA ILE A 92 -4.45 19.79 4.50
C ILE A 92 -3.47 18.81 5.16
N ARG A 93 -2.87 19.18 6.29
CA ARG A 93 -1.97 18.31 7.05
C ARG A 93 -2.67 17.04 7.52
N ALA A 94 -3.86 17.16 8.10
CA ALA A 94 -4.67 16.03 8.54
C ALA A 94 -5.06 15.11 7.37
N GLY A 95 -5.43 15.68 6.22
CA GLY A 95 -5.70 14.89 5.00
C GLY A 95 -4.46 14.13 4.51
N LYS A 96 -3.28 14.77 4.54
CA LYS A 96 -2.01 14.13 4.17
C LYS A 96 -1.59 13.04 5.16
N GLU A 97 -1.76 13.29 6.45
CA GLU A 97 -1.44 12.34 7.52
C GLU A 97 -2.37 11.12 7.48
N LEU A 98 -3.67 11.31 7.21
CA LEU A 98 -4.62 10.22 7.01
C LEU A 98 -4.23 9.33 5.81
N MET A 99 -3.75 9.93 4.72
CA MET A 99 -3.28 9.18 3.56
C MET A 99 -1.97 8.43 3.84
N GLU A 100 -1.05 9.04 4.59
CA GLU A 100 0.22 8.43 4.96
C GLU A 100 0.04 7.27 5.96
N THR A 101 -0.78 7.45 6.99
CA THR A 101 -1.15 6.38 7.93
C THR A 101 -1.79 5.19 7.22
N LYS A 102 -2.70 5.45 6.26
CA LYS A 102 -3.28 4.40 5.40
C LYS A 102 -2.21 3.67 4.58
N ARG A 103 -1.25 4.40 4.00
CA ARG A 103 -0.16 3.83 3.20
C ARG A 103 0.76 2.95 4.04
N ILE A 104 1.12 3.40 5.25
CA ILE A 104 1.94 2.64 6.20
C ILE A 104 1.23 1.36 6.65
N ALA A 105 -0.08 1.42 6.91
CA ALA A 105 -0.87 0.25 7.27
C ALA A 105 -0.90 -0.80 6.15
N GLU A 106 -1.14 -0.38 4.90
CA GLU A 106 -1.13 -1.26 3.72
C GLU A 106 0.26 -1.89 3.48
N GLU A 107 1.34 -1.13 3.66
CA GLU A 107 2.71 -1.65 3.53
C GLU A 107 3.03 -2.69 4.62
N ASN A 108 2.62 -2.43 5.86
CA ASN A 108 2.79 -3.39 6.96
C ASN A 108 1.99 -4.68 6.71
N GLU A 109 0.77 -4.59 6.18
CA GLU A 109 -0.02 -5.76 5.80
C GLU A 109 0.66 -6.56 4.68
N ARG A 110 1.20 -5.89 3.66
CA ARG A 110 1.98 -6.55 2.60
C ARG A 110 3.21 -7.25 3.15
N LYS A 111 3.96 -6.59 4.04
CA LYS A 111 5.14 -7.19 4.71
C LYS A 111 4.77 -8.45 5.49
N ARG A 112 3.67 -8.42 6.25
CA ARG A 112 3.15 -9.61 6.97
C ARG A 112 2.81 -10.75 6.01
N ASN A 113 2.10 -10.48 4.93
CA ASN A 113 1.75 -11.49 3.94
C ASN A 113 2.97 -12.13 3.26
N ILE A 114 3.99 -11.33 2.93
CA ILE A 114 5.23 -11.83 2.34
C ILE A 114 6.00 -12.69 3.35
N ALA A 115 6.09 -12.26 4.62
CA ALA A 115 6.75 -13.01 5.67
C ALA A 115 6.08 -14.38 5.90
N LEU A 116 4.75 -14.44 5.92
CA LEU A 116 3.99 -15.68 6.05
C LEU A 116 4.29 -16.67 4.92
N ARG A 117 4.24 -16.20 3.66
CA ARG A 117 4.57 -17.07 2.51
C ARG A 117 6.02 -17.55 2.50
N LYS A 118 6.94 -16.71 2.98
CA LYS A 118 8.35 -17.09 3.08
C LYS A 118 8.53 -18.16 4.17
N ALA A 119 7.90 -18.00 5.33
CA ALA A 119 7.91 -18.97 6.41
C ALA A 119 7.33 -20.32 5.97
N GLU A 120 6.15 -20.31 5.33
CA GLU A 120 5.50 -21.52 4.78
C GLU A 120 6.43 -22.26 3.81
N LYS A 121 7.05 -21.53 2.87
CA LYS A 121 7.99 -22.11 1.89
C LYS A 121 9.24 -22.69 2.55
N ASP A 122 9.75 -22.05 3.60
CA ASP A 122 10.93 -22.54 4.31
C ASP A 122 10.61 -23.75 5.21
N GLU A 123 9.39 -23.83 5.75
CA GLU A 123 8.88 -25.03 6.43
C GLU A 123 8.69 -26.21 5.45
N GLU A 124 8.13 -25.95 4.27
CA GLU A 124 7.99 -26.95 3.21
C GLU A 124 9.36 -27.50 2.77
N LYS A 125 10.36 -26.64 2.59
CA LYS A 125 11.74 -27.06 2.29
C LYS A 125 12.32 -27.94 3.39
N LYS A 126 12.19 -27.54 4.65
CA LYS A 126 12.66 -28.34 5.80
C LYS A 126 11.98 -29.71 5.85
N ALA A 127 10.68 -29.79 5.56
CA ALA A 127 9.97 -31.06 5.48
C ALA A 127 10.48 -31.92 4.32
N ARG A 128 10.71 -31.32 3.15
CA ARG A 128 11.26 -32.00 1.97
C ARG A 128 12.68 -32.52 2.21
N GLU A 129 13.53 -31.76 2.88
CA GLU A 129 14.88 -32.18 3.29
C GLU A 129 14.84 -33.35 4.26
N LYS A 130 13.94 -33.33 5.25
CA LYS A 130 13.74 -34.47 6.16
C LYS A 130 13.31 -35.74 5.42
N ILE A 131 12.44 -35.62 4.42
CA ILE A 131 12.02 -36.76 3.58
C ILE A 131 13.21 -37.26 2.75
N MET A 132 13.99 -36.36 2.14
CA MET A 132 15.18 -36.74 1.39
C MET A 132 16.19 -37.50 2.25
N LEU A 133 16.45 -37.04 3.47
CA LEU A 133 17.34 -37.72 4.41
C LEU A 133 16.83 -39.12 4.77
N LYS A 134 15.53 -39.27 5.05
CA LYS A 134 14.92 -40.58 5.30
C LYS A 134 15.04 -41.52 4.10
N VAL A 135 14.79 -41.03 2.89
CA VAL A 135 14.92 -41.82 1.65
C VAL A 135 16.38 -42.24 1.42
N ASN A 136 17.35 -41.36 1.69
CA ASN A 136 18.77 -41.68 1.55
C ASN A 136 19.21 -42.73 2.59
N ALA A 137 18.76 -42.59 3.84
CA ALA A 137 19.01 -43.57 4.89
C ALA A 137 18.41 -44.95 4.55
N ASP A 138 17.17 -45.02 4.05
CA ASP A 138 16.54 -46.27 3.58
C ASP A 138 17.32 -46.87 2.40
N LYS A 139 17.81 -46.04 1.46
CA LYS A 139 18.69 -46.47 0.38
C LYS A 139 19.99 -47.10 0.90
N LEU A 140 20.63 -46.46 1.88
CA LEU A 140 21.87 -46.95 2.48
C LEU A 140 21.64 -48.23 3.29
N GLU A 141 20.55 -48.31 4.05
CA GLU A 141 20.16 -49.50 4.81
C GLU A 141 19.85 -50.67 3.88
N ARG A 142 19.12 -50.43 2.79
CA ARG A 142 18.87 -51.43 1.74
C ARG A 142 20.16 -51.88 1.07
N LYS A 143 21.08 -50.95 0.77
CA LYS A 143 22.41 -51.26 0.23
C LYS A 143 23.24 -52.09 1.23
N ARG A 144 23.13 -51.82 2.54
CA ARG A 144 23.78 -52.60 3.61
C ARG A 144 23.17 -54.00 3.76
N ARG A 145 21.84 -54.13 3.66
CA ARG A 145 21.12 -55.42 3.74
C ARG A 145 21.32 -56.30 2.51
N LEU A 146 21.50 -55.71 1.33
CA LEU A 146 21.73 -56.44 0.06
C LEU A 146 23.20 -56.80 -0.19
N GLY A 147 24.13 -56.44 0.69
CA GLY A 147 25.51 -56.95 0.68
C GLY A 147 26.27 -56.78 -0.63
N LEU A 148 26.28 -55.59 -1.23
CA LEU A 148 27.06 -55.33 -2.45
C LEU A 148 28.32 -54.49 -2.14
N PRO A 149 29.53 -54.96 -2.47
CA PRO A 149 30.77 -54.24 -2.23
C PRO A 149 30.93 -53.04 -3.17
N THR A 150 31.59 -52.00 -2.65
CA THR A 150 32.14 -50.88 -3.40
C THR A 150 33.34 -51.33 -4.21
N GLU A 151 33.35 -51.07 -5.52
CA GLU A 151 34.59 -50.74 -6.24
C GLU A 151 34.36 -49.57 -7.22
N THR A 152 35.52 -49.04 -7.61
CA THR A 152 35.92 -47.72 -8.06
C THR A 152 35.45 -47.32 -9.45
N GLU A 153 35.75 -46.06 -9.76
CA GLU A 153 35.52 -45.32 -10.99
C GLU A 153 35.93 -46.04 -12.30
N SER A 154 35.17 -45.70 -13.35
CA SER A 154 35.55 -45.56 -14.77
C SER A 154 35.57 -46.76 -15.74
N ALA A 155 35.02 -46.44 -16.91
CA ALA A 155 35.19 -46.99 -18.26
C ALA A 155 34.17 -48.03 -18.81
N SER A 156 33.59 -47.59 -19.92
CA SER A 156 32.63 -48.15 -20.87
C SER A 156 32.97 -49.53 -21.45
N THR A 157 31.98 -50.42 -21.69
CA THR A 157 31.50 -50.86 -23.03
C THR A 157 30.50 -52.03 -23.01
N SER A 158 29.59 -51.99 -23.99
CA SER A 158 28.77 -53.06 -24.61
C SER A 158 27.41 -53.46 -23.99
N ASN A 159 26.37 -53.20 -24.78
CA ASN A 159 24.97 -53.65 -24.69
C ASN A 159 24.86 -55.09 -25.28
N PRO A 160 23.84 -55.94 -24.98
CA PRO A 160 22.42 -55.55 -25.14
C PRO A 160 21.37 -56.21 -24.21
N VAL A 161 20.15 -55.63 -24.28
CA VAL A 161 18.81 -56.16 -23.92
C VAL A 161 18.28 -55.94 -22.48
N SER A 162 17.26 -55.06 -22.46
CA SER A 162 16.08 -54.95 -21.56
C SER A 162 16.22 -54.41 -20.12
N PRO A 163 16.01 -53.09 -19.95
CA PRO A 163 15.57 -52.49 -18.69
C PRO A 163 14.03 -52.41 -18.63
N LEU A 164 13.43 -53.07 -17.64
CA LEU A 164 12.05 -52.86 -17.22
C LEU A 164 11.91 -51.47 -16.57
N ASP A 165 11.25 -50.59 -17.33
CA ASP A 165 10.74 -49.24 -17.04
C ASP A 165 10.25 -49.01 -15.58
N PRO A 166 10.68 -47.94 -14.89
CA PRO A 166 9.85 -47.22 -13.94
C PRO A 166 8.99 -46.17 -14.68
N LYS A 167 8.27 -46.60 -15.73
CA LYS A 167 7.09 -45.89 -16.20
C LYS A 167 5.91 -46.35 -15.35
N ARG A 168 5.67 -45.64 -14.25
CA ARG A 168 4.34 -45.57 -13.68
C ARG A 168 3.88 -44.12 -13.52
N ILE A 169 3.33 -43.64 -14.66
CA ILE A 169 2.12 -42.82 -14.75
C ILE A 169 2.25 -41.37 -14.22
N VAL A 170 2.87 -40.52 -15.04
CA VAL A 170 2.17 -39.30 -15.49
C VAL A 170 2.06 -39.43 -17.00
N MET A 171 1.10 -40.24 -17.45
CA MET A 171 0.69 -40.27 -18.85
C MET A 171 -0.14 -39.01 -19.11
N SER A 172 0.54 -37.88 -19.27
CA SER A 172 -0.03 -36.76 -20.01
C SER A 172 0.39 -36.95 -21.47
N SER A 173 -0.59 -37.23 -22.34
CA SER A 173 -0.37 -37.47 -23.77
C SER A 173 0.63 -36.48 -24.40
N PRO A 174 1.39 -36.86 -25.45
CA PRO A 174 2.28 -35.92 -26.16
C PRO A 174 1.57 -34.64 -26.64
N SER A 175 0.23 -34.65 -26.77
CA SER A 175 -0.57 -33.50 -27.19
C SER A 175 -0.69 -32.38 -26.14
N VAL A 176 -0.64 -32.68 -24.84
CA VAL A 176 -0.86 -31.64 -23.79
C VAL A 176 0.39 -30.83 -23.47
N VAL A 177 1.59 -31.43 -23.61
CA VAL A 177 2.85 -30.67 -23.53
C VAL A 177 2.99 -29.74 -24.76
N SER A 178 2.55 -30.20 -25.94
CA SER A 178 2.50 -29.39 -27.17
C SER A 178 1.63 -28.14 -26.98
N LYS A 179 0.39 -28.31 -26.52
CA LYS A 179 -0.53 -27.17 -26.37
C LYS A 179 -0.05 -26.14 -25.35
N ALA A 180 0.51 -26.56 -24.22
CA ALA A 180 1.06 -25.62 -23.25
C ALA A 180 2.28 -24.84 -23.80
N GLU A 181 3.08 -25.45 -24.67
CA GLU A 181 4.19 -24.78 -25.36
C GLU A 181 3.69 -23.85 -26.47
N GLU A 182 2.69 -24.26 -27.26
CA GLU A 182 2.01 -23.41 -28.24
C GLU A 182 1.43 -22.15 -27.56
N MET A 183 0.83 -22.31 -26.38
CA MET A 183 0.35 -21.17 -25.59
C MET A 183 1.48 -20.25 -25.13
N ARG A 184 2.65 -20.81 -24.78
CA ARG A 184 3.85 -20.00 -24.46
C ARG A 184 4.34 -19.26 -25.70
N GLU A 185 4.37 -19.92 -26.85
CA GLU A 185 4.74 -19.32 -28.14
C GLU A 185 3.81 -18.17 -28.50
N CYS A 186 2.48 -18.31 -28.40
CA CYS A 186 1.55 -17.22 -28.69
C CYS A 186 1.83 -15.99 -27.81
N LEU A 187 2.10 -16.19 -26.51
CA LEU A 187 2.41 -15.09 -25.59
C LEU A 187 3.78 -14.44 -25.91
N ARG A 188 4.76 -15.23 -26.34
CA ARG A 188 6.07 -14.76 -26.79
C ARG A 188 5.95 -13.95 -28.08
N SER A 189 5.24 -14.49 -29.08
CA SER A 189 4.96 -13.85 -30.37
C SER A 189 4.20 -12.54 -30.16
N LEU A 190 3.16 -12.52 -29.32
CA LEU A 190 2.43 -11.30 -28.98
C LEU A 190 3.36 -10.21 -28.42
N ARG A 191 4.28 -10.57 -27.53
CA ARG A 191 5.25 -9.61 -27.00
C ARG A 191 6.31 -9.22 -28.03
N ARG A 192 6.71 -10.13 -28.92
CA ARG A 192 7.74 -9.89 -29.94
C ARG A 192 7.27 -9.01 -31.08
N ASN A 193 6.03 -9.20 -31.52
CA ASN A 193 5.43 -8.47 -32.62
C ASN A 193 4.90 -7.10 -32.20
N HIS A 194 4.68 -6.90 -30.89
CA HIS A 194 4.23 -5.64 -30.30
C HIS A 194 5.24 -5.08 -29.29
N LYS A 195 6.54 -5.19 -29.58
CA LYS A 195 7.61 -4.59 -28.77
C LYS A 195 7.58 -3.06 -28.78
N ASP A 196 7.15 -2.48 -29.89
CA ASP A 196 7.12 -1.03 -30.11
C ASP A 196 5.84 -0.37 -29.56
N GLU A 197 4.85 -1.17 -29.16
CA GLU A 197 3.66 -0.67 -28.46
C GLU A 197 4.00 -0.33 -27.00
N ASP A 198 3.23 0.59 -26.39
CA ASP A 198 3.38 0.92 -24.97
C ASP A 198 3.27 -0.37 -24.12
N PRO A 199 4.25 -0.66 -23.24
CA PRO A 199 4.21 -1.83 -22.34
C PRO A 199 2.91 -1.94 -21.54
N ARG A 200 2.23 -0.83 -21.28
CA ARG A 200 0.91 -0.77 -20.63
C ARG A 200 -0.17 -1.43 -21.47
N ILE A 201 -0.12 -1.27 -22.79
CA ILE A 201 -1.07 -1.88 -23.72
C ILE A 201 -0.89 -3.40 -23.69
N THR A 202 0.34 -3.90 -23.90
CA THR A 202 0.66 -5.33 -23.88
C THR A 202 0.28 -5.98 -22.55
N ARG A 203 0.53 -5.27 -21.43
CA ARG A 203 0.06 -5.71 -20.11
C ARG A 203 -1.47 -5.81 -20.01
N ARG A 204 -2.22 -4.82 -20.54
CA ARG A 204 -3.70 -4.86 -20.57
C ARG A 204 -4.23 -6.03 -21.39
N VAL A 205 -3.54 -6.45 -22.45
CA VAL A 205 -3.89 -7.65 -23.22
C VAL A 205 -3.85 -8.89 -22.32
N PHE A 206 -2.71 -9.11 -21.66
CA PHE A 206 -2.54 -10.25 -20.75
C PHE A 206 -3.53 -10.23 -19.58
N GLU A 207 -3.79 -9.07 -19.00
CA GLU A 207 -4.77 -8.91 -17.92
C GLU A 207 -6.20 -9.23 -18.39
N THR A 208 -6.56 -8.82 -19.61
CA THR A 208 -7.89 -9.10 -20.18
C THR A 208 -8.06 -10.59 -20.48
N LEU A 209 -7.06 -11.21 -21.13
CA LEU A 209 -7.02 -12.65 -21.36
C LEU A 209 -7.11 -13.43 -20.03
N LEU A 210 -6.34 -13.02 -19.03
CA LEU A 210 -6.33 -13.65 -17.70
C LEU A 210 -7.69 -13.55 -17.03
N THR A 211 -8.37 -12.40 -17.14
CA THR A 211 -9.70 -12.19 -16.58
C THR A 211 -10.72 -13.13 -17.21
N ILE A 212 -10.68 -13.27 -18.54
CA ILE A 212 -11.58 -14.15 -19.28
C ILE A 212 -11.36 -15.61 -18.86
N VAL A 213 -10.13 -16.10 -18.94
CA VAL A 213 -9.77 -17.49 -18.58
C VAL A 213 -10.10 -17.78 -17.11
N ARG A 214 -9.79 -16.86 -16.20
CA ARG A 214 -10.08 -17.01 -14.78
C ARG A 214 -11.58 -17.05 -14.49
N ASN A 215 -12.38 -16.25 -15.18
CA ASN A 215 -13.84 -16.26 -15.00
C ASN A 215 -14.43 -17.60 -15.43
N VAL A 216 -13.99 -18.14 -16.56
CA VAL A 216 -14.42 -19.46 -17.04
C VAL A 216 -13.96 -20.57 -16.09
N ALA A 217 -12.71 -20.55 -15.63
CA ALA A 217 -12.19 -21.57 -14.72
C ALA A 217 -12.91 -21.56 -13.35
N LYS A 218 -13.30 -20.37 -12.86
CA LYS A 218 -14.05 -20.24 -11.59
C LYS A 218 -15.51 -20.65 -11.72
N LYS A 219 -16.13 -20.37 -12.86
CA LYS A 219 -17.57 -20.54 -13.11
C LYS A 219 -17.81 -21.22 -14.45
N PRO A 220 -17.47 -22.51 -14.58
CA PRO A 220 -17.53 -23.22 -15.86
C PRO A 220 -18.96 -23.43 -16.37
N ASP A 221 -19.97 -23.42 -15.49
CA ASP A 221 -21.37 -23.64 -15.85
C ASP A 221 -22.04 -22.42 -16.48
N GLU A 222 -21.55 -21.21 -16.19
CA GLU A 222 -22.16 -19.97 -16.63
C GLU A 222 -21.81 -19.65 -18.10
N GLU A 223 -22.81 -19.75 -18.99
CA GLU A 223 -22.61 -19.56 -20.44
C GLU A 223 -22.14 -18.16 -20.81
N ARG A 224 -22.48 -17.14 -20.01
CA ARG A 224 -22.02 -15.75 -20.22
C ARG A 224 -20.50 -15.59 -20.23
N TYR A 225 -19.77 -16.47 -19.55
CA TYR A 225 -18.30 -16.47 -19.55
C TYR A 225 -17.72 -17.38 -20.63
N ARG A 226 -18.50 -18.37 -21.10
CA ARG A 226 -18.13 -19.26 -22.20
C ARG A 226 -18.29 -18.61 -23.57
N ARG A 227 -19.04 -17.51 -23.68
CA ARG A 227 -19.29 -16.80 -24.94
C ARG A 227 -18.76 -15.38 -24.92
N ILE A 228 -17.93 -15.06 -25.90
CA ILE A 228 -17.27 -13.75 -26.05
C ILE A 228 -17.66 -13.15 -27.39
N ARG A 229 -18.08 -11.88 -27.40
CA ARG A 229 -18.39 -11.11 -28.61
C ARG A 229 -17.11 -10.48 -29.16
N LEU A 230 -16.70 -10.84 -30.37
CA LEU A 230 -15.53 -10.25 -31.05
C LEU A 230 -15.76 -8.77 -31.40
N LYS A 231 -17.01 -8.40 -31.75
CA LYS A 231 -17.43 -7.00 -31.99
C LYS A 231 -17.42 -6.11 -30.74
N ASN A 232 -17.30 -6.66 -29.54
CA ASN A 232 -17.26 -5.83 -28.34
C ASN A 232 -16.00 -4.96 -28.39
N ARG A 233 -16.18 -3.65 -28.44
CA ARG A 233 -15.10 -2.65 -28.53
C ARG A 233 -13.99 -2.89 -27.50
N LEU A 234 -14.34 -3.19 -26.25
CA LEU A 234 -13.35 -3.44 -25.19
C LEU A 234 -12.54 -4.72 -25.43
N PHE A 235 -13.18 -5.77 -25.94
CA PHE A 235 -12.48 -7.01 -26.28
C PHE A 235 -11.62 -6.81 -27.53
N HIS A 236 -12.15 -6.15 -28.55
CA HIS A 236 -11.45 -5.90 -29.81
C HIS A 236 -10.20 -5.04 -29.62
N GLU A 237 -10.31 -3.89 -28.94
CA GLU A 237 -9.17 -3.01 -28.68
C GLU A 237 -8.06 -3.69 -27.87
N ARG A 238 -8.42 -4.60 -26.94
CA ARG A 238 -7.47 -5.21 -26.02
C ARG A 238 -6.92 -6.54 -26.47
N VAL A 239 -7.71 -7.38 -27.13
CA VAL A 239 -7.34 -8.76 -27.48
C VAL A 239 -7.64 -9.03 -28.94
N GLY A 240 -8.82 -8.63 -29.43
CA GLY A 240 -9.30 -9.02 -30.76
C GLY A 240 -8.55 -8.40 -31.94
N ARG A 241 -7.80 -7.31 -31.75
CA ARG A 241 -6.89 -6.75 -32.77
C ARG A 241 -5.62 -7.58 -32.97
N TYR A 242 -5.30 -8.46 -32.01
CA TYR A 242 -4.09 -9.27 -31.99
C TYR A 242 -4.40 -10.69 -32.45
N LYS A 243 -3.69 -11.17 -33.47
CA LYS A 243 -3.90 -12.52 -34.01
C LYS A 243 -3.55 -13.58 -32.97
N GLU A 244 -2.44 -13.36 -32.26
CA GLU A 244 -1.92 -14.19 -31.19
C GLU A 244 -2.87 -14.25 -29.99
N GLY A 245 -3.63 -13.16 -29.76
CA GLY A 245 -4.65 -13.11 -28.71
C GLY A 245 -5.82 -14.04 -29.01
N ILE A 246 -6.26 -14.11 -30.27
CA ILE A 246 -7.31 -15.02 -30.73
C ILE A 246 -6.81 -16.46 -30.76
N GLU A 247 -5.62 -16.71 -31.29
CA GLU A 247 -4.99 -18.04 -31.33
C GLU A 247 -4.82 -18.62 -29.91
N PHE A 248 -4.38 -17.79 -28.95
CA PHE A 248 -4.30 -18.20 -27.54
C PHE A 248 -5.67 -18.61 -26.98
N MET A 249 -6.75 -17.91 -27.37
CA MET A 249 -8.10 -18.28 -26.96
C MET A 249 -8.56 -19.60 -27.58
N GLU A 250 -8.17 -19.88 -28.83
CA GLU A 250 -8.43 -21.15 -29.50
C GLU A 250 -7.69 -22.30 -28.81
N LEU A 251 -6.43 -22.09 -28.40
CA LEU A 251 -5.66 -23.04 -27.61
C LEU A 251 -6.28 -23.29 -26.22
N CYS A 252 -6.91 -22.28 -25.62
CA CYS A 252 -7.70 -22.45 -24.40
C CYS A 252 -8.96 -23.30 -24.62
N GLY A 253 -9.39 -23.51 -25.87
CA GLY A 253 -10.53 -24.32 -26.28
C GLY A 253 -11.73 -23.54 -26.80
N PHE A 254 -11.62 -22.21 -26.89
CA PHE A 254 -12.71 -21.43 -27.46
C PHE A 254 -12.72 -21.60 -28.98
N LYS A 255 -13.87 -21.97 -29.53
CA LYS A 255 -14.04 -22.13 -30.97
C LYS A 255 -14.68 -20.87 -31.55
N ARG A 256 -14.15 -20.40 -32.67
CA ARG A 256 -14.85 -19.41 -33.48
C ARG A 256 -16.04 -20.07 -34.14
N VAL A 257 -17.24 -19.55 -33.89
CA VAL A 257 -18.46 -20.11 -34.48
C VAL A 257 -18.58 -19.57 -35.91
N GLU A 258 -18.45 -20.43 -36.91
CA GLU A 258 -18.55 -20.06 -38.34
C GLU A 258 -19.86 -19.31 -38.61
N GLY A 259 -19.75 -18.11 -39.21
CA GLY A 259 -20.89 -17.23 -39.48
C GLY A 259 -21.31 -16.29 -38.34
N SER A 260 -20.72 -16.40 -37.15
CA SER A 260 -20.99 -15.47 -36.05
C SER A 260 -19.71 -14.90 -35.44
N GLU A 261 -19.69 -13.62 -35.09
CA GLU A 261 -18.52 -12.94 -34.49
C GLU A 261 -18.40 -13.26 -33.00
N PHE A 262 -18.60 -14.52 -32.64
CA PHE A 262 -18.54 -15.02 -31.28
C PHE A 262 -17.48 -16.11 -31.14
N LEU A 263 -16.75 -16.03 -30.04
CA LEU A 263 -15.90 -17.09 -29.55
C LEU A 263 -16.67 -17.86 -28.47
N SER A 264 -16.84 -19.17 -28.63
CA SER A 264 -17.64 -20.00 -27.73
C SER A 264 -16.84 -21.19 -27.22
N LEU A 265 -16.90 -21.44 -25.91
CA LEU A 265 -16.35 -22.62 -25.27
C LEU A 265 -17.47 -23.62 -24.95
N SER A 266 -17.41 -24.81 -25.56
CA SER A 266 -18.35 -25.88 -25.25
C SER A 266 -18.10 -26.45 -23.86
N LYS A 267 -19.16 -26.78 -23.11
CA LYS A 267 -19.05 -27.43 -21.77
C LYS A 267 -18.31 -28.76 -21.81
N ARG A 268 -18.32 -29.45 -22.95
CA ARG A 268 -17.58 -30.72 -23.14
C ARG A 268 -16.09 -30.51 -23.45
N ASP A 269 -15.74 -29.35 -24.02
CA ASP A 269 -14.37 -29.03 -24.45
C ASP A 269 -13.62 -28.16 -23.42
N SER A 270 -14.31 -27.70 -22.37
CA SER A 270 -13.75 -26.93 -21.27
C SER A 270 -12.94 -27.81 -20.33
N ASP A 271 -11.67 -28.00 -20.67
CA ASP A 271 -10.66 -28.61 -19.78
C ASP A 271 -10.21 -27.58 -18.74
N ILE A 272 -10.62 -27.79 -17.49
CA ILE A 272 -10.31 -26.91 -16.36
C ILE A 272 -8.79 -26.86 -16.11
N ASN A 273 -8.07 -27.97 -16.31
CA ASN A 273 -6.62 -28.01 -16.11
C ASN A 273 -5.93 -27.17 -17.17
N ARG A 274 -6.33 -27.29 -18.43
CA ARG A 274 -5.81 -26.44 -19.52
C ARG A 274 -6.06 -24.96 -19.26
N LEU A 275 -7.25 -24.59 -18.78
CA LEU A 275 -7.56 -23.19 -18.42
C LEU A 275 -6.75 -22.71 -17.22
N ARG A 276 -6.47 -23.58 -16.25
CA ARG A 276 -5.62 -23.26 -15.10
C ARG A 276 -4.17 -23.04 -15.52
N ASP A 277 -3.64 -23.90 -16.39
CA ASP A 277 -2.30 -23.76 -16.97
C ASP A 277 -2.20 -22.47 -17.79
N ALA A 278 -3.20 -22.19 -18.62
CA ALA A 278 -3.33 -20.94 -19.36
C ALA A 278 -3.27 -19.71 -18.45
N ALA A 279 -4.03 -19.73 -17.35
CA ALA A 279 -4.05 -18.64 -16.38
C ALA A 279 -2.69 -18.47 -15.68
N PHE A 280 -2.01 -19.58 -15.38
CA PHE A 280 -0.66 -19.55 -14.81
C PHE A 280 0.35 -18.95 -15.80
N LEU A 281 0.32 -19.36 -17.07
CA LEU A 281 1.18 -18.82 -18.13
C LEU A 281 0.96 -17.33 -18.35
N LEU A 282 -0.30 -16.87 -18.43
CA LEU A 282 -0.66 -15.46 -18.55
C LEU A 282 -0.18 -14.63 -17.35
N ASN A 283 -0.33 -15.16 -16.14
CA ASN A 283 0.14 -14.47 -14.94
C ASN A 283 1.67 -14.33 -14.94
N SER A 284 2.38 -15.41 -15.26
CA SER A 284 3.83 -15.42 -15.44
C SER A 284 4.28 -14.46 -16.54
N ALA A 285 3.57 -14.39 -17.67
CA ALA A 285 3.86 -13.47 -18.76
C ALA A 285 3.66 -12.01 -18.35
N SER A 286 2.59 -11.72 -17.59
CA SER A 286 2.34 -10.36 -17.09
C SER A 286 3.37 -9.89 -16.06
N ALA A 287 3.87 -10.79 -15.21
CA ALA A 287 4.81 -10.48 -14.14
C ALA A 287 6.27 -10.48 -14.60
N ASN A 288 6.62 -11.27 -15.61
CA ASN A 288 7.99 -11.41 -16.11
C ASN A 288 8.18 -10.66 -17.45
N PRO A 289 9.02 -9.61 -17.50
CA PRO A 289 9.43 -8.94 -18.73
C PRO A 289 10.08 -9.87 -19.77
N PHE A 290 10.79 -10.90 -19.31
CA PHE A 290 11.56 -11.84 -20.13
C PHE A 290 10.83 -13.18 -20.35
N PHE A 291 9.51 -13.20 -20.23
CA PHE A 291 8.73 -14.43 -20.34
C PHE A 291 9.08 -15.23 -21.61
N GLY A 292 9.62 -16.44 -21.40
CA GLY A 292 9.94 -17.41 -22.45
C GLY A 292 11.17 -17.10 -23.32
N LEU A 293 11.95 -16.03 -23.06
CA LEU A 293 13.17 -15.73 -23.82
C LEU A 293 14.29 -16.79 -23.68
N LEU A 294 14.19 -17.69 -22.70
CA LEU A 294 15.18 -18.74 -22.44
C LEU A 294 14.79 -20.11 -23.03
N SER A 295 13.64 -20.22 -23.67
CA SER A 295 13.22 -21.44 -24.36
C SER A 295 13.62 -21.33 -25.83
N THR A 296 14.94 -21.33 -26.08
CA THR A 296 15.46 -21.42 -27.44
C THR A 296 15.08 -22.76 -28.05
N GLU A 297 14.68 -22.68 -29.32
CA GLU A 297 14.28 -23.76 -30.22
C GLU A 297 15.10 -25.03 -30.00
N ALA A 298 14.44 -26.09 -29.51
CA ALA A 298 14.87 -27.43 -29.87
C ALA A 298 14.47 -27.60 -31.34
N GLU A 299 15.45 -27.44 -32.22
CA GLU A 299 15.36 -27.71 -33.66
C GLU A 299 14.57 -29.00 -33.89
N ARG A 300 13.50 -28.91 -34.69
CA ARG A 300 12.84 -30.10 -35.23
C ARG A 300 13.78 -30.71 -36.27
N PRO A 301 13.97 -32.05 -36.27
CA PRO A 301 14.79 -32.75 -37.25
C PRO A 301 14.26 -32.67 -38.67
#